data_AF-A0A7C0WU02-F1
#
_entry.id   AF-A0A7C0WU02-F1
#
_cell.length_a   1.000
_cell.length_b   1.000
_cell.length_c   1.000
_cell.angle_alpha   90.00
_cell.angle_beta   90.00
_cell.angle_gamma   90.00
#
_symmetry.space_group_name_H-M   'P 1'
#
loop_
_entity.id
_entity.type
_entity.pdbx_description
1 polymer ?
#
loop_
_entity_poly.entity_id
_entity_poly.type
_entity_poly.pdbx_seq_one_letter_code
_entity_poly.pdbx_strand_id
1 'polypeptide(L)' 'MDSYIMIGFSVFLGAIFVGGAILTSKLLAFYTPAGQRKVQPYECSEEPIGDARIRFKVAFYIFALLFLLFDIESLLLFP' A
#
# COMPACT_ATOMS: atom_id res chain seq x y z
N MET A 1 -19.39 -9.30 -22.36
CA MET A 1 -19.58 -8.01 -21.67
C MET A 1 -19.99 -8.22 -20.22
N ASP A 2 -20.90 -9.16 -19.93
CA ASP A 2 -21.37 -9.45 -18.57
C ASP A 2 -20.25 -9.86 -17.60
N SER A 3 -19.23 -10.59 -18.05
CA SER A 3 -18.07 -10.96 -17.22
C SER A 3 -17.29 -9.74 -16.73
N TYR A 4 -17.02 -8.74 -17.59
CA TYR A 4 -16.34 -7.52 -17.17
C TYR A 4 -17.18 -6.69 -16.19
N ILE A 5 -18.51 -6.69 -16.35
CA ILE A 5 -19.44 -6.06 -15.40
C ILE A 5 -19.35 -6.76 -14.04
N MET A 6 -19.26 -8.10 -13.99
CA MET A 6 -19.08 -8.85 -12.75
C MET A 6 -17.74 -8.55 -12.07
N ILE A 7 -16.66 -8.43 -12.84
CA ILE A 7 -15.33 -8.06 -12.32
C ILE A 7 -15.35 -6.63 -11.77
N GLY A 8 -15.94 -5.69 -12.49
CA GLY A 8 -16.08 -4.31 -12.01
C GLY A 8 -16.90 -4.24 -10.73
N PHE A 9 -18.01 -4.98 -10.66
CA PHE A 9 -18.85 -5.06 -9.48
C PHE A 9 -18.12 -5.66 -8.27
N SER A 10 -17.33 -6.72 -8.45
CA SER A 10 -16.59 -7.34 -7.35
C SER A 10 -15.48 -6.44 -6.79
N VAL A 11 -14.75 -5.72 -7.66
CA VAL A 11 -13.76 -4.71 -7.24
C VAL A 11 -14.44 -3.58 -6.46
N PHE A 12 -15.58 -3.10 -6.95
CA PHE A 12 -16.35 -2.05 -6.28
C PHE A 12 -16.86 -2.50 -4.90
N LEU A 13 -17.40 -3.70 -4.80
CA LEU A 13 -17.87 -4.28 -3.54
C LEU A 13 -16.70 -4.47 -2.56
N GLY A 14 -15.54 -4.93 -3.04
CA GLY A 14 -14.33 -5.05 -2.24
C GLY A 14 -13.84 -3.70 -1.70
N ALA A 15 -13.86 -2.66 -2.54
CA ALA A 15 -13.52 -1.30 -2.12
C ALA A 15 -14.47 -0.76 -1.05
N ILE A 16 -15.79 -0.96 -1.21
CA ILE A 16 -16.78 -0.61 -0.18
C ILE A 16 -16.53 -1.38 1.11
N PHE A 17 -16.23 -2.67 1.03
CA PHE A 17 -15.99 -3.50 2.20
C PHE A 17 -14.77 -3.00 3.00
N VAL A 18 -13.64 -2.76 2.33
CA VAL A 18 -12.42 -2.23 2.96
C VAL A 18 -12.65 -0.81 3.51
N GLY A 19 -13.27 0.06 2.71
CA GLY A 19 -13.59 1.43 3.13
C GLY A 19 -14.54 1.46 4.33
N GLY A 20 -15.56 0.61 4.31
CA GLY A 20 -16.50 0.41 5.41
C GLY A 20 -15.81 -0.08 6.67
N ALA A 21 -14.94 -1.09 6.57
CA ALA A 21 -14.18 -1.61 7.70
C ALA A 21 -13.30 -0.53 8.36
N ILE A 22 -12.61 0.29 7.55
CA ILE A 22 -11.80 1.41 8.05
C ILE A 22 -12.69 2.47 8.71
N LEU A 23 -13.83 2.80 8.10
CA LEU A 23 -14.76 3.80 8.64
C LEU A 23 -15.38 3.34 9.97
N THR A 24 -15.86 2.11 10.03
CA THR A 24 -16.40 1.48 11.25
C THR A 24 -15.33 1.42 12.34
N SER A 25 -14.10 1.01 12.00
CA SER A 25 -12.97 1.03 12.94
C SER A 25 -12.72 2.42 13.51
N LYS A 26 -12.73 3.47 12.67
CA LYS A 26 -12.57 4.86 13.12
C LYS A 26 -13.75 5.37 13.96
N LEU A 27 -14.98 4.96 13.65
CA LEU A 27 -16.18 5.39 14.36
C LEU A 27 -16.28 4.74 15.75
N LEU A 28 -15.90 3.46 15.85
CA LEU A 28 -15.89 2.72 17.12
C LEU A 28 -14.64 3.00 17.96
N ALA A 29 -13.55 3.49 17.34
CA ALA A 29 -12.33 3.81 18.06
C ALA A 29 -12.60 4.88 19.12
N PHE A 30 -12.23 4.58 20.37
CA PHE A 30 -12.23 5.56 21.44
C PHE A 30 -11.21 6.66 21.11
N TYR A 31 -11.71 7.83 20.74
CA TYR A 31 -10.87 8.97 20.40
C TYR A 31 -10.23 9.54 21.66
N THR A 32 -8.95 9.21 21.88
CA THR A 32 -8.08 9.93 22.81
C THR A 32 -7.11 10.76 21.98
N PRO A 33 -6.94 12.07 22.26
CA PRO A 33 -5.94 12.89 21.60
C PRO A 33 -4.59 12.17 21.63
N ALA A 34 -4.03 11.91 20.45
CA ALA A 34 -2.77 11.21 20.36
C ALA A 34 -1.66 12.16 20.85
N GLY A 35 -1.19 11.96 22.08
CA GLY A 35 -0.02 12.68 22.60
C GLY A 35 1.21 12.40 21.72
N GLN A 36 2.22 13.26 21.81
CA GLN A 36 3.44 13.16 20.99
C GLN A 36 4.08 11.76 21.03
N ARG A 37 4.00 11.08 22.18
CA ARG A 37 4.51 9.71 22.36
C ARG A 37 3.76 8.62 21.58
N LYS A 38 2.49 8.85 21.22
CA LYS A 38 1.68 7.88 20.45
C LYS A 38 1.94 8.01 18.94
N VAL A 39 2.34 9.19 18.48
CA VAL A 39 2.59 9.48 17.05
C VAL A 39 4.06 9.38 16.67
N GLN A 40 4.98 9.24 17.64
CA GLN A 40 6.39 9.03 17.34
C GLN A 40 6.62 7.70 16.60
N PRO A 41 7.59 7.63 15.68
CA PRO A 41 8.00 6.38 15.05
C PRO A 41 8.34 5.30 16.07
N TYR A 42 8.02 4.05 15.74
CA TYR A 42 8.28 2.92 16.62
C TYR A 42 9.74 2.53 16.59
N GLU A 43 10.46 2.83 17.66
CA GLU A 43 11.78 2.26 17.95
C GLU A 43 12.15 2.49 19.43
N CYS A 44 11.44 1.87 20.38
CA CYS A 44 11.84 1.79 21.80
C CYS A 44 12.43 3.08 22.40
N SER A 45 11.74 4.22 22.25
CA SER A 45 12.18 5.53 22.78
C SER A 45 13.50 6.10 22.27
N GLU A 46 14.11 5.50 21.24
CA GLU A 46 15.23 6.11 20.53
C GLU A 46 14.68 7.08 19.48
N GLU A 47 15.29 8.26 19.41
CA GLU A 47 14.96 9.24 18.37
C GLU A 47 15.52 8.73 17.03
N PRO A 48 14.70 8.70 15.95
CA PRO A 48 15.16 8.21 14.66
C PRO A 48 16.35 9.04 14.19
N ILE A 49 17.46 8.35 13.91
CA ILE A 49 18.70 9.00 13.47
C ILE A 49 18.66 9.16 11.95
N GLY A 50 18.61 10.41 11.49
CA GLY A 50 18.70 10.77 10.07
C GLY A 50 17.36 10.93 9.36
N ASP A 51 17.42 11.36 8.10
CA ASP A 51 16.25 11.54 7.24
C ASP A 51 15.74 10.18 6.73
N ALA A 52 14.43 10.02 6.61
CA ALA A 52 13.81 8.86 5.98
C ALA A 52 14.12 8.78 4.47
N ARG A 53 14.58 9.87 3.85
CA ARG A 53 14.92 9.96 2.42
C ARG A 53 16.39 9.67 2.14
N ILE A 54 16.84 8.48 2.51
CA ILE A 54 18.17 7.99 2.15
C ILE A 54 18.18 7.28 0.79
N ARG A 55 19.36 7.13 0.20
CA ARG A 55 19.57 6.28 -0.97
C ARG A 55 19.47 4.82 -0.55
N PHE A 56 18.36 4.18 -0.88
CA PHE A 56 18.21 2.74 -0.74
C PHE A 56 19.11 1.98 -1.71
N LYS A 57 19.30 0.69 -1.47
CA LYS A 57 20.12 -0.17 -2.34
C LYS A 57 19.60 -0.10 -3.78
N VAL A 58 20.51 0.18 -4.72
CA VAL A 58 20.19 0.28 -6.16
C VAL A 58 19.55 -1.00 -6.72
N ALA A 59 19.74 -2.14 -6.05
CA ALA A 59 19.14 -3.42 -6.42
C ALA A 59 17.62 -3.37 -6.56
N PHE A 60 16.89 -2.58 -5.76
CA PHE A 60 15.43 -2.45 -5.89
C PHE A 60 15.03 -1.78 -7.21
N TYR A 61 15.81 -0.79 -7.65
CA TYR A 61 15.59 -0.12 -8.93
C TYR A 61 15.86 -1.08 -10.10
N ILE A 62 16.99 -1.81 -10.04
CA ILE A 62 17.33 -2.80 -11.08
C ILE A 62 16.28 -3.90 -11.14
N PHE A 63 15.78 -4.38 -9.99
CA PHE A 63 14.70 -5.36 -9.93
C PHE A 63 13.41 -4.85 -10.59
N ALA A 64 12.99 -3.62 -10.28
CA ALA A 64 11.81 -3.03 -10.90
C ALA A 64 11.96 -2.83 -12.42
N LEU A 65 13.15 -2.43 -12.88
CA LEU A 65 13.44 -2.27 -14.31
C LEU A 65 13.44 -3.60 -15.05
N LEU A 66 14.04 -4.64 -14.46
CA LEU A 66 14.00 -6.00 -15.01
C LEU A 66 12.57 -6.55 -15.03
N PHE A 67 11.78 -6.35 -13.96
CA PHE A 67 10.38 -6.74 -13.93
C PHE A 67 9.58 -6.08 -15.06
N LEU A 68 9.74 -4.76 -15.26
CA LEU A 68 9.09 -4.03 -16.34
C LEU A 68 9.48 -4.58 -17.73
N LEU A 69 10.77 -4.85 -17.94
CA LEU A 69 11.26 -5.41 -19.20
C LEU A 69 10.63 -6.78 -19.47
N PHE A 70 10.64 -7.68 -18.48
CA PHE A 70 10.05 -9.01 -18.61
C PHE A 70 8.52 -8.98 -18.78
N ASP A 71 7.83 -8.03 -18.15
CA ASP A 71 6.39 -7.85 -18.32
C ASP A 71 6.06 -7.49 -19.79
N ILE A 72 6.81 -6.57 -20.38
CA ILE A 72 6.70 -6.21 -21.80
C ILE A 72 7.03 -7.39 -22.72
N GLU A 73 8.10 -8.13 -22.43
CA GLU A 73 8.45 -9.34 -23.19
C GLU A 73 7.35 -10.40 -23.11
N SER A 74 6.73 -10.59 -21.94
CA SER A 74 5.64 -11.55 -21.77
C SER A 74 4.42 -11.23 -22.63
N LEU A 75 4.09 -9.94 -22.77
CA LEU A 75 3.03 -9.44 -23.64
C LEU A 75 3.33 -9.69 -25.12
N LEU A 76 4.61 -9.67 -25.52
CA LEU A 76 5.02 -10.02 -26.89
C LEU A 76 5.04 -11.53 -27.15
N LEU A 77 5.37 -12.34 -26.13
CA LEU A 77 5.43 -13.80 -26.22
C LEU A 77 4.04 -14.45 -26.24
N PHE A 78 3.08 -13.88 -25.53
CA PHE A 78 1.71 -14.38 -25.44
C PHE A 78 0.71 -13.33 -25.96
N PRO A 79 0.52 -13.22 -27.29
CA PRO A 79 -0.47 -12.32 -27.88
C PRO A 79 -1.91 -12.72 -27.55
#